data_AF-A0AAW7LE15-F1
#
_entry.id   AF-A0AAW7LE15-F1
#
_cell.length_a   1.000
_cell.length_b   1.000
_cell.length_c   1.000
_cell.angle_alpha   90.00
_cell.angle_beta   90.00
_cell.angle_gamma   90.00
#
_symmetry.space_group_name_H-M   'P 1'
#
loop_
_entity.id
_entity.type
_entity.pdbx_description
1 polymer ?
#
loop_
_entity_poly.entity_id
_entity_poly.type
_entity_poly.pdbx_seq_one_letter_code
_entity_poly.pdbx_strand_id
1 'polypeptide(L)'
;MYKNYRDTDFITGLNIIGINPLDIMVTGVTGAGKSTTLNSIFQKDIARVGKGVDPETMTLTSYMLNDYFRLWDTPGLGDGIEKDREHSKKIIELLYKDYHVGDNKHGFIDMVLVIIEGSNRDMGTNYKLLNEIIVPNFQKERIVVAINQADMAMKGRYWDYDNNKPMDKLKDFLESQAISIQNRVKEATGVSIIKPIFYSAEYGYNIDVLLDLLVDNMPNKKRQLVLN
;
A
#
# COMPACT_ATOMS: atom_id res chain seq x y z
N MET A 1 -7.11 7.77 -16.78
CA MET A 1 -6.31 6.81 -17.54
C MET A 1 -6.29 5.42 -16.91
N TYR A 2 -6.36 5.24 -15.58
CA TYR A 2 -6.32 3.90 -14.95
C TYR A 2 -7.66 3.20 -14.69
N LYS A 3 -8.80 3.83 -15.01
CA LYS A 3 -10.14 3.28 -14.73
C LYS A 3 -10.38 1.88 -15.28
N ASN A 4 -9.83 1.59 -16.46
CA ASN A 4 -9.93 0.29 -17.13
C ASN A 4 -8.58 -0.44 -17.21
N TYR A 5 -7.63 -0.08 -16.33
CA TYR A 5 -6.27 -0.62 -16.38
C TYR A 5 -6.26 -2.08 -15.97
N ARG A 6 -5.84 -2.96 -16.88
CA ARG A 6 -5.77 -4.41 -16.65
C ARG A 6 -7.06 -5.04 -16.13
N ASP A 7 -8.23 -4.52 -16.52
CA ASP A 7 -9.54 -5.03 -16.09
C ASP A 7 -9.68 -6.54 -16.31
N THR A 8 -9.22 -7.06 -17.45
CA THR A 8 -9.28 -8.49 -17.75
C THR A 8 -8.48 -9.33 -16.76
N ASP A 9 -7.30 -8.85 -16.35
CA ASP A 9 -6.45 -9.55 -15.38
C ASP A 9 -7.06 -9.48 -13.97
N PHE A 10 -7.59 -8.30 -13.57
CA PHE A 10 -8.33 -8.15 -12.32
C PHE A 10 -9.53 -9.09 -12.27
N ILE A 11 -10.39 -9.07 -13.29
CA ILE A 11 -11.59 -9.93 -13.36
C ILE A 11 -11.18 -11.40 -13.30
N THR A 12 -10.15 -11.81 -14.03
CA THR A 12 -9.67 -13.19 -14.03
C THR A 12 -9.17 -13.60 -12.64
N GLY A 13 -8.35 -12.76 -11.99
CA GLY A 13 -7.87 -12.99 -10.63
C GLY A 13 -8.99 -13.06 -9.60
N LEU A 14 -9.93 -12.11 -9.65
CA LEU A 14 -11.11 -12.07 -8.77
C LEU A 14 -11.97 -13.34 -8.90
N ASN A 15 -12.19 -13.83 -10.12
CA ASN A 15 -12.92 -15.07 -10.37
C ASN A 15 -12.19 -16.29 -9.78
N ILE A 16 -10.86 -16.35 -9.90
CA ILE A 16 -10.04 -17.43 -9.30
C ILE A 16 -10.17 -17.43 -7.77
N ILE A 17 -10.12 -16.25 -7.14
CA ILE A 17 -10.22 -16.10 -5.67
C ILE A 17 -11.69 -16.29 -5.20
N GLY A 18 -12.64 -15.94 -6.04
CA GLY A 18 -14.07 -15.86 -5.74
C GLY A 18 -14.41 -14.70 -4.80
N ILE A 19 -13.86 -13.52 -5.03
CA ILE A 19 -14.16 -12.27 -4.31
C ILE A 19 -14.50 -11.17 -5.33
N ASN A 20 -15.21 -10.13 -4.90
CA ASN A 20 -15.43 -8.92 -5.68
C ASN A 20 -15.90 -7.79 -4.74
N PRO A 21 -15.18 -6.66 -4.60
CA PRO A 21 -13.92 -6.29 -5.25
C PRO A 21 -12.67 -6.93 -4.58
N LEU A 22 -11.47 -6.64 -5.10
CA LEU A 22 -10.19 -6.81 -4.43
C LEU A 22 -10.01 -5.70 -3.40
N ASP A 23 -9.83 -6.07 -2.13
CA ASP A 23 -9.70 -5.14 -1.02
C ASP A 23 -8.24 -4.93 -0.61
N ILE A 24 -7.69 -3.75 -0.88
CA ILE A 24 -6.29 -3.42 -0.56
C ILE A 24 -6.24 -2.35 0.52
N MET A 25 -5.56 -2.63 1.63
CA MET A 25 -5.25 -1.61 2.63
C MET A 25 -4.01 -0.82 2.22
N VAL A 26 -4.11 0.50 2.20
CA VAL A 26 -3.00 1.42 1.94
C VAL A 26 -2.57 2.06 3.24
N THR A 27 -1.34 1.80 3.65
CA THR A 27 -0.78 2.29 4.91
C THR A 27 0.62 2.85 4.72
N GLY A 28 1.10 3.61 5.69
CA GLY A 28 2.36 4.37 5.61
C GLY A 28 2.36 5.50 6.62
N VAL A 29 3.53 6.09 6.90
CA VAL A 29 3.63 7.24 7.82
C VAL A 29 2.85 8.46 7.33
N THR A 30 2.55 9.40 8.22
CA THR A 30 1.99 10.70 7.86
C THR A 30 2.94 11.40 6.89
N GLY A 31 2.38 11.93 5.80
CA GLY A 31 3.19 12.57 4.76
C GLY A 31 3.89 11.62 3.77
N ALA A 32 3.75 10.29 3.87
CA ALA A 32 4.29 9.34 2.88
C ALA A 32 3.67 9.45 1.47
N GLY A 33 2.59 10.23 1.33
CA GLY A 33 1.89 10.45 0.07
C GLY A 33 0.85 9.37 -0.27
N LYS A 34 0.22 8.76 0.75
CA LYS A 34 -0.92 7.82 0.58
C LYS A 34 -2.03 8.46 -0.25
N SER A 35 -2.60 9.56 0.22
CA SER A 35 -3.71 10.24 -0.46
C SER A 35 -3.30 10.76 -1.86
N THR A 36 -2.05 11.22 -2.05
CA THR A 36 -1.54 11.58 -3.39
C THR A 36 -1.47 10.37 -4.31
N THR A 37 -1.04 9.21 -3.81
CA THR A 37 -1.01 7.94 -4.56
C THR A 37 -2.41 7.53 -4.98
N LEU A 38 -3.35 7.54 -4.03
CA LEU A 38 -4.76 7.29 -4.32
C LEU A 38 -5.25 8.24 -5.43
N ASN A 39 -5.06 9.55 -5.26
CA ASN A 39 -5.47 10.53 -6.26
C ASN A 39 -4.82 10.33 -7.65
N SER A 40 -3.56 9.88 -7.68
CA SER A 40 -2.86 9.57 -8.93
C SER A 40 -3.42 8.31 -9.61
N ILE A 41 -3.84 7.32 -8.84
CA ILE A 41 -4.47 6.09 -9.36
C ILE A 41 -5.91 6.41 -9.84
N PHE A 42 -6.70 7.13 -9.04
CA PHE A 42 -8.09 7.48 -9.35
C PHE A 42 -8.23 8.60 -10.40
N GLN A 43 -7.17 9.37 -10.65
CA GLN A 43 -7.09 10.47 -11.62
C GLN A 43 -8.28 11.45 -11.59
N LYS A 44 -8.45 12.23 -10.52
CA LYS A 44 -9.42 13.35 -10.35
C LYS A 44 -10.90 13.10 -10.69
N ASP A 45 -11.27 11.99 -11.30
CA ASP A 45 -12.64 11.51 -11.38
C ASP A 45 -13.05 11.08 -9.98
N ILE A 46 -14.18 11.62 -9.53
CA ILE A 46 -14.67 11.46 -8.16
C ILE A 46 -14.85 9.96 -7.87
N ALA A 47 -13.88 9.39 -7.18
CA ALA A 47 -13.98 8.04 -6.62
C ALA A 47 -15.27 7.98 -5.79
N ARG A 48 -16.06 6.92 -5.96
CA ARG A 48 -17.22 6.70 -5.10
C ARG A 48 -16.69 6.40 -3.70
N VAL A 49 -16.81 7.38 -2.80
CA VAL A 49 -16.44 7.22 -1.40
C VAL A 49 -17.46 6.29 -0.75
N GLY A 50 -17.03 5.09 -0.38
CA GLY A 50 -17.79 4.24 0.53
C GLY A 50 -17.58 4.76 1.95
N LYS A 51 -18.57 5.44 2.54
CA LYS A 51 -18.52 5.82 3.95
C LYS A 51 -18.66 4.56 4.80
N GLY A 52 -17.57 4.16 5.46
CA GLY A 52 -17.64 3.30 6.64
C GLY A 52 -18.46 4.03 7.71
N VAL A 53 -19.43 3.36 8.29
CA VAL A 53 -20.40 3.94 9.21
C VAL A 53 -19.74 4.10 10.59
N ASP A 54 -19.09 5.24 10.87
CA ASP A 54 -19.00 5.81 12.23
C ASP A 54 -18.44 7.25 12.26
N PRO A 55 -19.20 8.29 12.67
CA PRO A 55 -18.76 9.69 12.67
C PRO A 55 -17.69 10.06 13.72
N GLU A 56 -17.41 9.21 14.70
CA GLU A 56 -16.50 9.52 15.81
C GLU A 56 -15.05 9.05 15.58
N THR A 57 -14.77 8.33 14.50
CA THR A 57 -13.43 7.84 14.20
C THR A 57 -12.77 8.71 13.13
N MET A 58 -11.53 9.20 13.36
CA MET A 58 -10.65 9.65 12.25
C MET A 58 -10.56 8.50 11.23
N THR A 59 -11.28 8.66 10.12
CA THR A 59 -12.13 7.61 9.53
C THR A 59 -11.40 6.83 8.44
N LEU A 60 -11.33 5.51 8.59
CA LEU A 60 -10.91 4.60 7.51
C LEU A 60 -11.79 4.90 6.28
N THR A 61 -11.19 5.39 5.20
CA THR A 61 -11.92 5.80 4.01
C THR A 61 -11.60 4.85 2.87
N SER A 62 -12.64 4.31 2.22
CA SER A 62 -12.47 3.42 1.08
C SER A 62 -12.81 4.11 -0.24
N TYR A 63 -12.03 3.80 -1.26
CA TYR A 63 -12.12 4.37 -2.59
C TYR A 63 -12.15 3.25 -3.63
N MET A 64 -13.22 3.18 -4.43
CA MET A 64 -13.35 2.22 -5.53
C MET A 64 -12.82 2.84 -6.82
N LEU A 65 -11.85 2.19 -7.47
CA LEU A 65 -11.27 2.63 -8.75
C LEU A 65 -12.21 2.31 -9.90
N ASN A 66 -12.74 1.10 -9.83
CA ASN A 66 -13.73 0.51 -10.70
C ASN A 66 -14.54 -0.49 -9.85
N ASP A 67 -15.35 -1.34 -10.49
CA ASP A 67 -16.17 -2.31 -9.78
C ASP A 67 -15.36 -3.45 -9.13
N TYR A 68 -14.04 -3.52 -9.37
CA TYR A 68 -13.17 -4.65 -9.07
C TYR A 68 -12.06 -4.33 -8.06
N PHE A 69 -11.78 -3.06 -7.80
CA PHE A 69 -10.57 -2.64 -7.07
C PHE A 69 -10.89 -1.55 -6.05
N ARG A 70 -10.73 -1.86 -4.76
CA ARG A 70 -11.01 -0.95 -3.64
C ARG A 70 -9.77 -0.74 -2.77
N LEU A 71 -9.37 0.52 -2.62
CA LEU A 71 -8.29 0.95 -1.73
C LEU A 71 -8.87 1.48 -0.42
N TRP A 72 -8.34 1.02 0.71
CA TRP A 72 -8.64 1.51 2.04
C TRP A 72 -7.51 2.41 2.54
N ASP A 73 -7.75 3.71 2.63
CA ASP A 73 -6.79 4.66 3.21
C ASP A 73 -6.83 4.56 4.73
N THR A 74 -5.67 4.33 5.35
CA THR A 74 -5.53 4.31 6.81
C THR A 74 -4.92 5.62 7.31
N PRO A 75 -5.18 6.04 8.55
CA PRO A 75 -4.37 7.05 9.21
C PRO A 75 -2.87 6.71 9.15
N GLY A 76 -2.03 7.74 9.07
CA GLY A 76 -0.57 7.57 9.10
C GLY A 76 -0.02 7.48 10.52
N LEU A 77 1.12 6.82 10.70
CA LEU A 77 1.91 6.93 11.93
C LEU A 77 2.87 8.12 11.85
N GLY A 78 3.28 8.67 12.98
CA GLY A 78 4.19 9.81 13.08
C GLY A 78 3.54 11.07 13.65
N ASP A 79 2.32 10.98 14.20
CA ASP A 79 1.57 12.12 14.76
C ASP A 79 1.74 12.26 16.29
N GLY A 80 2.62 11.43 16.88
CA GLY A 80 2.90 11.37 18.31
C GLY A 80 2.46 10.05 18.96
N ILE A 81 3.04 9.73 20.11
CA ILE A 81 2.94 8.39 20.73
C ILE A 81 1.49 7.92 20.93
N GLU A 82 0.61 8.78 21.47
CA GLU A 82 -0.77 8.39 21.77
C GLU A 82 -1.59 8.17 20.50
N LYS A 83 -1.50 9.10 19.53
CA LYS A 83 -2.17 8.97 18.23
C LYS A 83 -1.67 7.75 17.46
N ASP A 84 -0.36 7.50 17.49
CA ASP A 84 0.22 6.33 16.84
C ASP A 84 -0.28 5.02 17.45
N ARG A 85 -0.54 5.00 18.77
CA ARG A 85 -1.15 3.84 19.44
C ARG A 85 -2.58 3.60 18.95
N GLU A 86 -3.38 4.65 18.85
CA GLU A 86 -4.74 4.58 18.31
C GLU A 86 -4.76 4.16 16.84
N HIS A 87 -3.88 4.75 16.01
CA HIS A 87 -3.75 4.42 14.60
C HIS A 87 -3.29 2.97 14.40
N SER A 88 -2.33 2.50 15.21
CA SER A 88 -1.87 1.10 15.19
C SER A 88 -3.02 0.14 15.50
N LYS A 89 -3.84 0.46 16.51
CA LYS A 89 -5.02 -0.34 16.86
C LYS A 89 -6.01 -0.44 15.70
N LYS A 90 -6.35 0.69 15.06
CA LYS A 90 -7.26 0.72 13.89
C LYS A 90 -6.73 -0.07 12.71
N ILE A 91 -5.42 0.00 12.45
CA ILE A 91 -4.77 -0.79 11.39
C ILE A 91 -4.93 -2.28 11.70
N ILE A 92 -4.60 -2.71 12.92
CA ILE A 92 -4.72 -4.11 13.34
C ILE A 92 -6.19 -4.57 13.27
N GLU A 93 -7.14 -3.77 13.76
CA GLU A 93 -8.57 -4.06 13.66
C GLU A 93 -9.01 -4.28 12.21
N LEU A 94 -8.53 -3.46 11.25
CA LEU A 94 -8.82 -3.66 9.83
C LEU A 94 -8.14 -4.91 9.25
N LEU A 95 -6.91 -5.22 9.66
CA LEU A 95 -6.21 -6.45 9.25
C LEU A 95 -6.93 -7.71 9.72
N TYR A 96 -7.57 -7.70 10.88
CA TYR A 96 -8.33 -8.83 11.43
C TYR A 96 -9.82 -8.80 11.11
N LYS A 97 -10.33 -7.72 10.51
CA LYS A 97 -11.71 -7.67 10.03
C LYS A 97 -11.99 -8.86 9.11
N ASP A 98 -13.16 -9.46 9.28
CA ASP A 98 -13.52 -10.70 8.62
C ASP A 98 -14.92 -10.68 7.97
N TYR A 99 -15.15 -11.69 7.15
CA TYR A 99 -16.45 -12.04 6.61
C TYR A 99 -16.59 -13.57 6.54
N HIS A 100 -17.83 -14.06 6.44
CA HIS A 100 -18.13 -15.48 6.39
C HIS A 100 -18.67 -15.88 5.02
N VAL A 101 -18.23 -17.05 4.53
CA VAL A 101 -18.79 -17.71 3.33
C VAL A 101 -19.11 -19.15 3.72
N GLY A 102 -20.41 -19.42 3.91
CA GLY A 102 -20.84 -20.63 4.59
C GLY A 102 -20.27 -20.66 6.02
N ASP A 103 -19.68 -21.79 6.39
CA ASP A 103 -19.06 -21.99 7.72
C ASP A 103 -17.61 -21.49 7.80
N ASN A 104 -17.04 -20.99 6.69
CA ASN A 104 -15.64 -20.56 6.64
C ASN A 104 -15.50 -19.06 6.93
N LYS A 105 -14.54 -18.74 7.80
CA LYS A 105 -14.14 -17.38 8.15
C LYS A 105 -13.00 -16.91 7.25
N HIS A 106 -13.13 -15.74 6.65
CA HIS A 106 -12.13 -15.16 5.75
C HIS A 106 -11.76 -13.74 6.18
N GLY A 107 -10.50 -13.37 5.98
CA GLY A 107 -10.05 -12.01 6.21
C GLY A 107 -10.55 -11.05 5.13
N PHE A 108 -11.02 -9.89 5.55
CA PHE A 108 -11.66 -8.89 4.68
C PHE A 108 -10.68 -8.18 3.74
N ILE A 109 -9.53 -7.74 4.25
CA ILE A 109 -8.45 -7.18 3.41
C ILE A 109 -7.72 -8.30 2.68
N ASP A 110 -7.54 -8.20 1.37
CA ASP A 110 -6.84 -9.19 0.55
C ASP A 110 -5.34 -8.94 0.43
N MET A 111 -4.93 -7.67 0.40
CA MET A 111 -3.54 -7.23 0.26
C MET A 111 -3.26 -5.97 1.08
N VAL A 112 -2.00 -5.76 1.45
CA VAL A 112 -1.54 -4.52 2.09
C VAL A 112 -0.48 -3.87 1.23
N LEU A 113 -0.71 -2.61 0.85
CA LEU A 113 0.29 -1.72 0.25
C LEU A 113 0.86 -0.81 1.34
N VAL A 114 2.15 -0.99 1.64
CA VAL A 114 2.91 -0.12 2.56
C VAL A 114 3.70 0.91 1.74
N ILE A 115 3.37 2.17 1.92
CA ILE A 115 4.04 3.31 1.26
C ILE A 115 5.10 3.89 2.19
N ILE A 116 6.34 3.93 1.69
CA ILE A 116 7.50 4.54 2.35
C ILE A 116 7.93 5.77 1.52
N GLU A 117 8.38 6.85 2.16
CA GLU A 117 8.91 8.01 1.44
C GLU A 117 10.37 7.80 0.97
N GLY A 118 10.69 8.19 -0.26
CA GLY A 118 12.04 8.06 -0.83
C GLY A 118 13.08 9.00 -0.22
N SER A 119 12.64 10.01 0.52
CA SER A 119 13.52 10.98 1.20
C SER A 119 14.15 10.42 2.49
N ASN A 120 13.64 9.28 3.00
CA ASN A 120 14.11 8.59 4.22
C ASN A 120 14.09 9.42 5.51
N ARG A 121 13.23 10.44 5.64
CA ARG A 121 13.23 11.30 6.83
C ARG A 121 12.75 10.55 8.07
N ASP A 122 11.73 9.70 7.92
CA ASP A 122 11.14 8.97 9.05
C ASP A 122 11.25 7.45 8.94
N MET A 123 12.49 6.94 8.80
CA MET A 123 12.72 5.51 8.71
C MET A 123 12.33 4.74 9.98
N GLY A 124 12.46 5.34 11.16
CA GLY A 124 12.09 4.69 12.43
C GLY A 124 10.62 4.33 12.49
N THR A 125 9.74 5.27 12.19
CA THR A 125 8.29 5.04 12.20
C THR A 125 7.86 4.12 11.05
N ASN A 126 8.51 4.21 9.87
CA ASN A 126 8.27 3.27 8.77
C ASN A 126 8.59 1.82 9.16
N TYR A 127 9.74 1.57 9.82
CA TYR A 127 10.09 0.22 10.28
C TYR A 127 9.19 -0.25 11.43
N LYS A 128 8.76 0.64 12.33
CA LYS A 128 7.73 0.29 13.33
C LYS A 128 6.45 -0.19 12.66
N LEU A 129 5.93 0.58 11.70
CA LEU A 129 4.73 0.18 10.94
C LEU A 129 4.93 -1.17 10.24
N LEU A 130 6.00 -1.32 9.48
CA LEU A 130 6.20 -2.50 8.66
C LEU A 130 6.53 -3.75 9.52
N ASN A 131 7.54 -3.65 10.39
CA ASN A 131 8.10 -4.80 11.10
C ASN A 131 7.32 -5.19 12.35
N GLU A 132 6.69 -4.24 13.04
CA GLU A 132 5.99 -4.52 14.30
C GLU A 132 4.47 -4.63 14.13
N ILE A 133 3.89 -4.03 13.07
CA ILE A 133 2.44 -4.02 12.85
C ILE A 133 2.05 -4.88 11.65
N ILE A 134 2.58 -4.60 10.45
CA ILE A 134 2.09 -5.28 9.24
C ILE A 134 2.62 -6.72 9.14
N VAL A 135 3.94 -6.92 9.18
CA VAL A 135 4.56 -8.24 9.00
C VAL A 135 4.07 -9.27 10.03
N PRO A 136 3.92 -8.95 11.32
CA PRO A 136 3.42 -9.92 12.30
C PRO A 136 1.93 -10.26 12.19
N ASN A 137 1.13 -9.44 11.50
CA ASN A 137 -0.33 -9.57 11.46
C ASN A 137 -0.90 -9.87 10.05
N PHE A 138 -0.03 -10.14 9.06
CA PHE A 138 -0.47 -10.36 7.68
C PHE A 138 0.43 -11.35 6.93
N GLN A 139 -0.12 -12.12 5.99
CA GLN A 139 0.69 -13.07 5.21
C GLN A 139 1.66 -12.34 4.28
N LYS A 140 2.93 -12.71 4.32
CA LYS A 140 4.02 -12.05 3.60
C LYS A 140 3.78 -11.94 2.09
N GLU A 141 3.13 -12.92 1.47
CA GLU A 141 2.84 -12.94 0.03
C GLU A 141 1.81 -11.89 -0.38
N ARG A 142 1.10 -11.31 0.60
CA ARG A 142 0.07 -10.29 0.40
C ARG A 142 0.53 -8.89 0.83
N ILE A 143 1.80 -8.74 1.19
CA ILE A 143 2.42 -7.46 1.56
C ILE A 143 3.21 -6.94 0.37
N VAL A 144 2.81 -5.79 -0.15
CA VAL A 144 3.53 -5.02 -1.16
C VAL A 144 4.08 -3.76 -0.52
N VAL A 145 5.35 -3.46 -0.77
CA VAL A 145 6.00 -2.24 -0.28
C VAL A 145 6.40 -1.39 -1.48
N ALA A 146 6.13 -0.08 -1.42
CA ALA A 146 6.47 0.85 -2.49
C ALA A 146 7.05 2.14 -1.92
N ILE A 147 8.06 2.67 -2.61
CA ILE A 147 8.76 3.90 -2.27
C ILE A 147 8.17 5.04 -3.10
N ASN A 148 7.39 5.91 -2.47
CA ASN A 148 6.85 7.10 -3.11
C ASN A 148 7.82 8.28 -3.01
N GLN A 149 7.48 9.42 -3.62
CA GLN A 149 8.27 10.65 -3.59
C GLN A 149 9.69 10.44 -4.14
N ALA A 150 9.82 9.59 -5.16
CA ALA A 150 11.07 9.40 -5.89
C ALA A 150 11.63 10.74 -6.42
N ASP A 151 10.75 11.68 -6.76
CA ASP A 151 11.05 13.05 -7.19
C ASP A 151 11.68 13.92 -6.10
N MET A 152 11.44 13.62 -4.82
CA MET A 152 12.01 14.37 -3.69
C MET A 152 13.20 13.67 -3.03
N ALA A 153 13.48 12.41 -3.41
CA ALA A 153 14.70 11.74 -3.00
C ALA A 153 15.94 12.54 -3.42
N MET A 154 17.03 12.40 -2.66
CA MET A 154 18.24 13.22 -2.81
C MET A 154 17.99 14.75 -2.79
N LYS A 155 16.90 15.19 -2.13
CA LYS A 155 16.44 16.59 -2.06
C LYS A 155 16.04 17.16 -3.44
N GLY A 156 15.43 16.33 -4.28
CA GLY A 156 14.99 16.70 -5.63
C GLY A 156 16.10 16.80 -6.68
N ARG A 157 17.35 16.46 -6.29
CA ARG A 157 18.45 16.46 -7.25
C ARG A 157 18.35 15.24 -8.16
N TYR A 158 18.74 15.44 -9.41
CA TYR A 158 18.77 14.39 -10.43
C TYR A 158 17.38 13.83 -10.77
N TRP A 159 16.33 14.61 -10.51
CA TRP A 159 15.02 14.42 -11.12
C TRP A 159 14.96 15.23 -12.42
N ASP A 160 14.54 14.59 -13.50
CA ASP A 160 14.26 15.20 -14.78
C ASP A 160 12.81 15.68 -14.77
N TYR A 161 12.61 17.00 -14.58
CA TYR A 161 11.29 17.63 -14.54
C TYR A 161 10.63 17.76 -15.91
N ASP A 162 11.40 17.68 -17.00
CA ASP A 162 10.84 17.75 -18.35
C ASP A 162 10.19 16.41 -18.73
N ASN A 163 10.79 15.31 -18.29
CA ASN A 163 10.30 13.94 -18.57
C ASN A 163 9.69 13.23 -17.36
N ASN A 164 9.59 13.89 -16.20
CA ASN A 164 9.03 13.35 -14.97
C ASN A 164 9.62 11.99 -14.57
N LYS A 165 10.95 11.90 -14.52
CA LYS A 165 11.65 10.63 -14.20
C LYS A 165 12.98 10.87 -13.49
N PRO A 166 13.50 9.89 -12.74
CA PRO A 166 14.84 10.00 -12.16
C PRO A 166 15.91 9.85 -13.25
N MET A 167 16.96 10.67 -13.17
CA MET A 167 18.21 10.44 -13.90
C MET A 167 18.97 9.27 -13.25
N ASP A 168 19.96 8.70 -13.95
CA ASP A 168 20.66 7.48 -13.55
C ASP A 168 21.15 7.50 -12.09
N LYS A 169 21.74 8.61 -11.64
CA LYS A 169 22.22 8.73 -10.26
C LYS A 169 21.12 8.63 -9.20
N LEU A 170 19.94 9.20 -9.47
CA LEU A 170 18.79 9.08 -8.57
C LEU A 170 18.18 7.68 -8.64
N LYS A 171 18.16 7.09 -9.83
CA LYS A 171 17.70 5.71 -10.04
C LYS A 171 18.55 4.71 -9.24
N ASP A 172 19.88 4.82 -9.29
CA ASP A 172 20.80 3.97 -8.54
C ASP A 172 20.62 4.12 -7.02
N PHE A 173 20.37 5.35 -6.56
CA PHE A 173 20.07 5.64 -5.17
C PHE A 173 18.77 4.97 -4.72
N LEU A 174 17.69 5.09 -5.51
CA LEU A 174 16.39 4.48 -5.22
C LEU A 174 16.44 2.95 -5.27
N GLU A 175 17.20 2.36 -6.21
CA GLU A 175 17.42 0.91 -6.27
C GLU A 175 18.17 0.39 -5.05
N SER A 176 19.25 1.08 -4.64
CA SER A 176 19.99 0.74 -3.42
C SER A 176 19.11 0.85 -2.18
N GLN A 177 18.23 1.85 -2.14
CA GLN A 177 17.26 2.04 -1.08
C GLN A 177 16.23 0.91 -1.01
N ALA A 178 15.70 0.47 -2.16
CA ALA A 178 14.77 -0.66 -2.23
C ALA A 178 15.39 -1.95 -1.70
N ILE A 179 16.62 -2.26 -2.12
CA ILE A 179 17.39 -3.42 -1.63
C ILE A 179 17.62 -3.31 -0.12
N SER A 180 17.99 -2.13 0.37
CA SER A 180 18.22 -1.88 1.80
C SER A 180 16.96 -2.12 2.64
N ILE A 181 15.80 -1.64 2.20
CA ILE A 181 14.52 -1.87 2.88
C ILE A 181 14.21 -3.37 2.94
N GLN A 182 14.33 -4.08 1.81
CA GLN A 182 14.09 -5.53 1.75
C GLN A 182 14.99 -6.30 2.73
N ASN A 183 16.29 -5.99 2.75
CA ASN A 183 17.25 -6.64 3.64
C ASN A 183 16.94 -6.36 5.12
N ARG A 184 16.66 -5.11 5.47
CA ARG A 184 16.35 -4.73 6.87
C ARG A 184 15.08 -5.38 7.39
N VAL A 185 14.06 -5.51 6.55
CA VAL A 185 12.83 -6.24 6.91
C VAL A 185 13.16 -7.71 7.16
N LYS A 186 13.95 -8.33 6.28
CA LYS A 186 14.40 -9.72 6.44
C LYS A 186 15.22 -9.94 7.71
N GLU A 187 16.14 -9.03 8.02
CA GLU A 187 16.97 -9.05 9.22
C GLU A 187 16.13 -8.92 10.50
N ALA A 188 15.16 -7.98 10.52
CA ALA A 188 14.36 -7.70 11.70
C ALA A 188 13.25 -8.73 11.96
N THR A 189 12.64 -9.28 10.90
CA THR A 189 11.42 -10.10 11.02
C THR A 189 11.62 -11.55 10.59
N GLY A 190 12.73 -11.89 9.95
CA GLY A 190 12.93 -13.17 9.29
C GLY A 190 12.10 -13.35 8.00
N VAL A 191 11.29 -12.37 7.60
CA VAL A 191 10.42 -12.42 6.42
C VAL A 191 11.09 -11.73 5.23
N SER A 192 11.15 -12.43 4.09
CA SER A 192 11.58 -11.80 2.82
C SER A 192 10.34 -11.23 2.14
N ILE A 193 10.30 -9.92 1.96
CA ILE A 193 9.29 -9.24 1.15
C ILE A 193 9.73 -9.16 -0.32
N ILE A 194 8.80 -8.86 -1.21
CA ILE A 194 9.12 -8.49 -2.60
C ILE A 194 9.96 -7.21 -2.59
N LYS A 195 10.94 -7.10 -3.49
CA LYS A 195 11.78 -5.90 -3.57
C LYS A 195 10.87 -4.69 -3.83
N PRO A 196 10.92 -3.64 -3.00
CA PRO A 196 10.10 -2.45 -3.21
C PRO A 196 10.34 -1.83 -4.59
N ILE A 197 9.26 -1.37 -5.24
CA ILE A 197 9.37 -0.48 -6.41
C ILE A 197 9.39 0.97 -5.94
N PHE A 198 9.89 1.88 -6.77
CA PHE A 198 9.86 3.31 -6.50
C PHE A 198 9.11 4.07 -7.59
N TYR A 199 8.38 5.09 -7.16
CA TYR A 199 7.45 5.84 -7.99
C TYR A 199 7.30 7.29 -7.49
N SER A 200 6.70 8.15 -8.31
CA SER A 200 6.27 9.48 -7.89
C SER A 200 4.79 9.64 -8.18
N ALA A 201 3.98 9.69 -7.13
CA ALA A 201 2.56 10.03 -7.26
C ALA A 201 2.34 11.46 -7.77
N GLU A 202 3.23 12.39 -7.42
CA GLU A 202 3.12 13.79 -7.83
C GLU A 202 3.30 13.95 -9.34
N TYR A 203 4.30 13.26 -9.90
CA TYR A 203 4.68 13.39 -11.31
C TYR A 203 4.21 12.23 -12.19
N GLY A 204 3.46 11.26 -11.63
CA GLY A 204 2.92 10.12 -12.35
C GLY A 204 3.96 9.06 -12.78
N TYR A 205 5.20 9.15 -12.31
CA TYR A 205 6.27 8.19 -12.64
C TYR A 205 6.02 6.84 -11.99
N ASN A 206 6.05 5.74 -12.76
CA ASN A 206 5.93 4.35 -12.29
C ASN A 206 4.62 4.02 -11.54
N ILE A 207 3.54 4.76 -11.76
CA ILE A 207 2.22 4.41 -11.18
C ILE A 207 1.65 3.15 -11.84
N ASP A 208 1.85 3.00 -13.14
CA ASP A 208 1.59 1.77 -13.90
C ASP A 208 2.36 0.58 -13.32
N VAL A 209 3.67 0.74 -13.04
CA VAL A 209 4.51 -0.30 -12.42
C VAL A 209 4.00 -0.68 -11.03
N LEU A 210 3.51 0.28 -10.23
CA LEU A 210 2.87 0.00 -8.94
C LEU A 210 1.59 -0.83 -9.12
N LEU A 211 0.74 -0.48 -10.09
CA LEU A 211 -0.50 -1.22 -10.37
C LEU A 211 -0.20 -2.63 -10.88
N ASP A 212 0.78 -2.78 -11.78
CA ASP A 212 1.24 -4.09 -12.25
C ASP A 212 1.71 -4.98 -11.11
N LEU A 213 2.49 -4.42 -10.18
CA LEU A 213 2.93 -5.16 -9.01
C LEU A 213 1.77 -5.65 -8.15
N LEU A 214 0.70 -4.85 -8.00
CA LEU A 214 -0.49 -5.26 -7.25
C LEU A 214 -1.27 -6.37 -7.99
N VAL A 215 -1.46 -6.25 -9.30
CA VAL A 215 -2.15 -7.25 -10.13
C VAL A 215 -1.38 -8.56 -10.16
N ASP A 216 -0.08 -8.51 -10.43
CA ASP A 216 0.77 -9.68 -10.59
C ASP A 216 0.97 -10.45 -9.26
N ASN A 217 0.73 -9.78 -8.13
CA ASN A 217 0.76 -10.39 -6.79
C ASN A 217 -0.64 -10.55 -6.19
N MET A 218 -1.70 -10.51 -7.01
CA MET A 218 -3.01 -10.89 -6.54
C MET A 218 -2.97 -12.31 -5.95
N PRO A 219 -3.59 -12.52 -4.79
CA PRO A 219 -3.65 -13.84 -4.19
C PRO A 219 -4.43 -14.81 -5.08
N ASN A 220 -4.22 -16.12 -4.92
CA ASN A 220 -4.96 -17.14 -5.67
C ASN A 220 -6.11 -17.78 -4.87
N LYS A 221 -6.36 -17.32 -3.65
CA LYS A 221 -7.40 -17.83 -2.74
C LYS A 221 -7.82 -16.78 -1.73
N LYS A 222 -9.01 -16.92 -1.15
CA LYS A 222 -9.47 -16.06 -0.04
C LYS A 222 -8.46 -16.06 1.11
N ARG A 223 -8.26 -14.92 1.76
CA ARG A 223 -7.36 -14.84 2.90
C ARG A 223 -7.92 -15.63 4.09
N GLN A 224 -7.13 -16.56 4.61
CA GLN A 224 -7.42 -17.20 5.88
C GLN A 224 -6.91 -16.29 7.00
N LEU A 225 -7.70 -16.09 8.06
CA LEU A 225 -7.18 -15.41 9.23
C LEU A 225 -6.20 -16.32 9.93
N VAL A 226 -4.98 -15.83 10.13
CA VAL A 226 -4.03 -16.48 11.02
C VAL A 226 -4.47 -16.12 12.42
N LEU A 227 -5.05 -17.08 13.15
CA LEU A 227 -5.23 -16.94 14.59
C LEU A 227 -3.83 -17.11 15.21
N ASN A 228 -3.29 -16.02 15.76
CA ASN A 228 -2.11 -16.09 16.60
C ASN A 228 -2.44 -16.83 17.90
#